data_AF-X1TZY0-F1
#
_entry.id   AF-X1TZY0-F1
#
_cell.length_a   1.000
_cell.length_b   1.000
_cell.length_c   1.000
_cell.angle_alpha   90.00
_cell.angle_beta   90.00
_cell.angle_gamma   90.00
#
_symmetry.space_group_name_H-M   'P 1'
#
loop_
_entity.id
_entity.type
_entity.pdbx_description
1 polymer ?
#
loop_
_entity_poly.entity_id
_entity_poly.type
_entity_poly.pdbx_seq_one_letter_code
_entity_poly.pdbx_strand_id
1 'polypeptide(L)' 'MEKEYQFIATVKKCRGCGLKLSGKHVKVGGWKGSVPMGYCKCGIAYPLVEIESE' A
#
# COMPACT_ATOMS: atom_id res chain seq x y z
N MET A 1 4.79 15.16 -11.98
CA MET A 1 4.26 13.80 -12.01
C MET A 1 4.03 13.38 -10.57
N GLU A 2 2.77 13.26 -10.14
CA GLU A 2 2.46 12.68 -8.83
C GLU A 2 2.70 11.17 -8.93
N LYS A 3 3.60 10.63 -8.10
CA LYS A 3 3.84 9.19 -8.03
C LYS A 3 2.65 8.55 -7.33
N GLU A 4 1.95 7.66 -8.02
CA GLU A 4 0.87 6.88 -7.43
C GLU A 4 1.44 5.59 -6.82
N TYR A 5 0.80 5.11 -5.75
CA TYR A 5 1.20 3.88 -5.08
C TYR A 5 0.00 2.99 -4.82
N GLN A 6 0.21 1.68 -4.91
CA GLN A 6 -0.78 0.66 -4.50
C GLN A 6 -0.14 -0.38 -3.59
N PHE A 7 -0.97 -1.05 -2.78
CA PHE A 7 -0.54 -2.25 -2.10
C PHE A 7 -0.10 -3.31 -3.10
N ILE A 8 1.00 -4.02 -2.80
CA ILE A 8 1.46 -5.13 -3.64
C ILE A 8 0.31 -6.11 -3.94
N ALA A 9 0.21 -6.59 -5.18
CA ALA A 9 -0.91 -7.40 -5.64
C ALA A 9 -1.11 -8.70 -4.83
N THR A 10 -0.07 -9.20 -4.19
CA THR A 10 -0.12 -10.37 -3.30
C THR A 10 -0.86 -10.08 -1.98
N VAL A 11 -0.96 -8.81 -1.56
CA VAL A 11 -1.70 -8.38 -0.37
C VAL A 11 -3.15 -8.07 -0.76
N LYS A 12 -3.97 -9.13 -0.83
CA LYS A 12 -5.41 -8.98 -1.16
C LYS A 12 -6.24 -8.42 -0.01
N LYS A 13 -5.95 -8.84 1.22
CA LYS A 13 -6.68 -8.47 2.44
C LYS A 13 -5.70 -8.12 3.56
N CYS A 14 -6.12 -7.21 4.43
CA CYS A 14 -5.43 -6.95 5.68
C CYS A 14 -5.56 -8.17 6.59
N ARG A 15 -4.45 -8.61 7.17
CA ARG A 15 -4.37 -9.72 8.11
C ARG A 15 -4.96 -9.39 9.50
N GLY A 16 -5.08 -8.11 9.86
CA GLY A 16 -5.64 -7.67 11.13
C GLY A 16 -7.16 -7.56 11.11
N CYS A 17 -7.70 -6.82 10.13
CA CYS A 17 -9.15 -6.53 10.08
C CYS A 17 -9.89 -7.14 8.88
N GLY A 18 -9.22 -7.93 8.03
CA GLY A 18 -9.84 -8.59 6.87
C GLY A 18 -10.20 -7.66 5.70
N LEU A 19 -9.95 -6.35 5.83
CA LEU A 19 -10.32 -5.35 4.83
C LEU A 19 -9.59 -5.59 3.50
N LYS A 20 -10.31 -5.49 2.38
CA LYS A 20 -9.74 -5.66 1.03
C LYS A 20 -8.79 -4.50 0.69
N LEU A 21 -7.52 -4.83 0.45
CA LEU A 21 -6.43 -3.89 0.18
C LEU A 21 -6.00 -3.87 -1.29
N SER A 22 -6.30 -4.92 -2.06
CA SER A 22 -5.95 -5.02 -3.48
C SER A 22 -6.44 -3.81 -4.29
N GLY A 23 -5.55 -3.22 -5.11
CA GLY A 23 -5.90 -2.25 -6.16
C GLY A 23 -6.37 -0.88 -5.65
N LYS A 24 -6.13 -0.54 -4.38
CA LYS A 24 -6.41 0.80 -3.86
C LYS A 24 -5.20 1.71 -4.02
N HIS A 25 -5.40 2.88 -4.63
CA HIS A 25 -4.47 4.01 -4.53
C HIS A 25 -4.30 4.39 -3.06
N VAL A 26 -3.06 4.39 -2.60
CA VAL A 26 -2.71 4.56 -1.19
C VAL A 26 -1.58 5.55 -1.08
N LYS A 27 -1.74 6.54 -0.20
CA LYS A 27 -0.65 7.46 0.12
C LYS A 27 0.41 6.72 0.94
N VAL A 28 1.68 7.02 0.65
CA VAL A 28 2.80 6.52 1.45
C VAL A 28 2.68 7.09 2.87
N GLY A 29 2.55 6.20 3.85
CA GLY A 29 2.52 6.59 5.26
C GLY A 29 3.90 6.53 5.92
N GLY A 30 4.87 5.89 5.26
CA GLY A 30 6.24 5.76 5.76
C GLY A 30 7.11 4.90 4.86
N TRP A 31 8.33 4.65 5.31
CA TRP A 31 9.33 3.90 4.56
C TRP A 31 9.98 2.85 5.45
N LYS A 32 10.22 1.66 4.91
CA LYS A 32 11.03 0.61 5.53
C LYS A 32 12.29 0.42 4.68
N GLY A 33 13.37 1.11 5.06
CA GLY A 33 14.51 1.27 4.16
C GLY A 33 14.07 1.99 2.89
N SER A 34 14.34 1.41 1.73
CA SER A 34 13.93 1.96 0.42
C SER A 34 12.54 1.53 -0.05
N VAL A 35 11.78 0.79 0.78
CA VAL A 35 10.45 0.28 0.40
C VAL A 35 9.37 1.22 0.95
N PRO A 36 8.51 1.81 0.09
CA PRO A 36 7.38 2.62 0.54
C PRO A 36 6.33 1.73 1.22
N MET A 37 5.75 2.22 2.32
CA MET A 37 4.79 1.50 3.15
C MET A 37 3.47 2.27 3.25
N GLY A 38 2.36 1.55 3.12
CA GLY A 38 1.01 2.05 3.33
C GLY A 38 0.38 1.41 4.55
N TYR A 39 -0.41 2.16 5.30
CA TYR A 39 -1.10 1.66 6.47
C TYR A 39 -2.55 1.31 6.12
N CYS A 40 -2.98 0.12 6.55
CA CYS A 40 -4.40 -0.18 6.64
C CYS A 40 -5.05 0.72 7.71
N LYS A 41 -6.37 0.94 7.63
CA LYS A 41 -7.13 1.66 8.66
C LYS A 41 -6.96 1.11 10.07
N CYS A 42 -6.64 -0.18 10.22
CA CYS A 42 -6.37 -0.80 11.53
C CYS A 42 -4.92 -0.58 12.03
N GLY A 43 -4.08 0.14 11.29
CA GLY A 43 -2.69 0.44 11.66
C GLY A 43 -1.64 -0.54 11.13
N ILE A 44 -2.03 -1.67 10.53
CA ILE A 44 -1.05 -2.61 9.97
C ILE A 44 -0.45 -2.04 8.68
N ALA A 45 0.88 -2.05 8.63
CA ALA A 45 1.66 -1.59 7.49
C ALA A 45 1.87 -2.70 6.45
N TYR A 46 1.75 -2.35 5.16
CA TYR A 46 2.07 -3.22 4.04
C TYR A 46 2.94 -2.48 3.01
N PRO A 47 3.82 -3.20 2.30
CA PRO A 47 4.62 -2.61 1.25
C PRO A 47 3.74 -2.13 0.08
N LEU A 48 4.16 -1.03 -0.50
CA LEU A 48 3.57 -0.42 -1.68
C LEU A 48 4.47 -0.63 -2.89
N VAL A 49 3.85 -0.55 -4.07
CA VAL A 49 4.52 -0.45 -5.37
C VAL A 49 4.12 0.86 -6.02
N GLU A 50 5.09 1.51 -6.64
CA GLU A 50 4.84 2.67 -7.50
C GLU A 50 4.14 2.19 -8.77
N ILE A 51 3.13 2.92 -9.19
CA ILE A 51 2.46 2.73 -10.48
C ILE A 51 2.78 3.97 -11.32
N GLU A 52 3.22 3.73 -12.54
CA GLU A 52 3.36 4.76 -13.54
C GLU A 52 1.97 5.06 -14.11
N SER A 53 1.46 6.26 -13.85
CA SER A 53 0.26 6.77 -14.50
C SER A 53 0.67 7.22 -15.90
N GLU A 54 0.26 6.48 -16.93
CA GLU A 54 0.45 6.83 -18.36
C GLU A 54 -0.20 8.17 -18.74
#